data_AF-A0A7W0XBA2-F1
#
_entry.id   AF-A0A7W0XBA2-F1
#
_cell.length_a   1.000
_cell.length_b   1.000
_cell.length_c   1.000
_cell.angle_alpha   90.00
_cell.angle_beta   90.00
_cell.angle_gamma   90.00
#
_symmetry.space_group_name_H-M   'P 1'
#
loop_
_entity.id
_entity.type
_entity.pdbx_description
1 polymer ?
#
loop_
_entity_poly.entity_id
_entity_poly.type
_entity_poly.pdbx_seq_one_letter_code
_entity_poly.pdbx_strand_id
1 'polypeptide(L)'
;MSEIKLNLTDAQHTISGTIHGSVADACIAALSAEPETITELGSALARYHRPAGDISPFGWFCINSELDKEPWDAGIAIIDLAARIVASESTYSKLGPQGEVSYHDGVCATDISIFYRLPDDWLFLDSIEQYEGARDARRVERLLTPPLDARTILYGPPLLEFIVRESWSLNHPTAAAGDCDAHFDVERSLTPHPHEPALAATAGISPAVAKPFGDHQSMVPTLIGYNSSATSDREVENKQSDDPDQDDTLRQQISLLHGRWLLTPRYDLSGQSPKDILLAKQDFIDYELHTRSMQWSMQGEGPPCLATDSFAYRFAGFGTHEWVIYYDLVRHLLWNARNKECGRISEGKLGRVVEPDLLLTRASDPASVPHAPLSDARPLEELPELESEVARLEKLKTEWLEQPQEDYGGRIPALLIENERIRLPIAMRGHDMVIDTECPVCQMMAANAELGMEVGFWHLDGSHMDDDFAFSDLRTREEWEAREREREEFTEKFNQEWEERQRRESLAVVESVEEFLDTAS
;
A
#
# COMPACT_ATOMS: atom_id res chain seq x y z
N MET A 1 -35.12 25.24 -6.83
CA MET A 1 -35.37 23.91 -6.28
C MET A 1 -34.27 23.04 -6.87
N SER A 2 -33.69 22.17 -6.04
CA SER A 2 -32.45 21.43 -6.32
C SER A 2 -32.58 20.00 -5.79
N GLU A 3 -33.80 19.50 -5.77
CA GLU A 3 -34.10 18.17 -5.26
C GLU A 3 -34.00 17.15 -6.38
N ILE A 4 -33.55 15.95 -6.07
CA ILE A 4 -33.50 14.83 -7.00
C ILE A 4 -34.15 13.59 -6.37
N LYS A 5 -34.56 12.66 -7.23
CA LYS A 5 -34.92 11.31 -6.80
C LYS A 5 -33.63 10.50 -6.62
N LEU A 6 -33.37 9.96 -5.43
CA LEU A 6 -32.26 9.03 -5.21
C LEU A 6 -32.80 7.61 -5.00
N ASN A 7 -32.29 6.67 -5.79
CA ASN A 7 -32.46 5.24 -5.57
C ASN A 7 -31.15 4.63 -5.08
N LEU A 8 -31.21 3.88 -3.98
CA LEU A 8 -30.10 3.11 -3.45
C LEU A 8 -30.46 1.63 -3.57
N THR A 9 -29.55 0.84 -4.14
CA THR A 9 -29.75 -0.61 -4.31
C THR A 9 -28.52 -1.35 -3.82
N ASP A 10 -28.73 -2.35 -2.97
CA ASP A 10 -27.73 -3.36 -2.61
C ASP A 10 -28.17 -4.75 -3.07
N ALA A 11 -27.50 -5.80 -2.59
CA ALA A 11 -27.83 -7.18 -2.95
C ALA A 11 -29.17 -7.67 -2.36
N GLN A 12 -29.70 -6.96 -1.36
CA GLN A 12 -30.85 -7.38 -0.57
C GLN A 12 -32.11 -6.62 -0.95
N HIS A 13 -32.00 -5.32 -1.21
CA HIS A 13 -33.17 -4.45 -1.42
C HIS A 13 -32.85 -3.14 -2.15
N THR A 14 -33.91 -2.46 -2.55
CA THR A 14 -33.88 -1.10 -3.11
C THR A 14 -34.67 -0.18 -2.19
N ILE A 15 -34.12 1.00 -1.91
CA ILE A 15 -34.84 2.10 -1.25
C ILE A 15 -34.81 3.35 -2.11
N SER A 16 -35.86 4.17 -2.05
CA SER A 16 -35.89 5.46 -2.75
C SER A 16 -36.42 6.60 -1.88
N GLY A 17 -35.97 7.81 -2.20
CA GLY A 17 -36.37 9.02 -1.50
C GLY A 17 -36.08 10.26 -2.34
N THR A 18 -36.71 11.36 -1.97
CA THR A 18 -36.39 12.68 -2.53
C THR A 18 -35.41 13.38 -1.60
N ILE A 19 -34.29 13.87 -2.14
CA ILE A 19 -33.24 14.55 -1.38
C ILE A 19 -32.74 15.78 -2.12
N HIS A 20 -32.06 16.68 -1.42
CA HIS A 20 -31.30 17.76 -2.07
C HIS A 20 -30.09 17.19 -2.83
N GLY A 21 -29.75 17.77 -3.99
CA GLY A 21 -28.66 17.29 -4.85
C GLY A 21 -27.30 17.21 -4.15
N SER A 22 -27.00 18.14 -3.23
CA SER A 22 -25.75 18.08 -2.43
C SER A 22 -25.66 16.85 -1.51
N VAL A 23 -26.80 16.29 -1.07
CA VAL A 23 -26.81 15.04 -0.30
C VAL A 23 -26.49 13.86 -1.21
N ALA A 24 -26.90 13.91 -2.48
CA ALA A 24 -26.53 12.91 -3.46
C ALA A 24 -25.02 12.96 -3.76
N ASP A 25 -24.44 14.16 -3.91
CA ASP A 25 -22.99 14.33 -4.07
C ASP A 25 -22.23 13.75 -2.86
N ALA A 26 -22.73 13.97 -1.63
CA ALA A 26 -22.15 13.37 -0.42
C ALA A 26 -22.28 11.84 -0.38
N CYS A 27 -23.38 11.27 -0.91
CA CYS A 27 -23.52 9.83 -1.07
C CYS A 27 -22.50 9.27 -2.08
N ILE A 28 -22.22 9.99 -3.19
CA ILE A 28 -21.16 9.61 -4.12
C ILE A 28 -19.80 9.67 -3.44
N ALA A 29 -19.50 10.73 -2.70
CA ALA A 29 -18.25 10.84 -1.96
C ALA A 29 -18.07 9.69 -0.94
N ALA A 30 -19.15 9.28 -0.28
CA ALA A 30 -19.17 8.16 0.66
C ALA A 30 -18.85 6.79 0.02
N LEU A 31 -18.94 6.65 -1.31
CA LEU A 31 -18.51 5.45 -2.01
C LEU A 31 -17.00 5.21 -1.95
N SER A 32 -16.21 6.23 -1.56
CA SER A 32 -14.78 6.07 -1.26
C SER A 32 -14.53 5.13 -0.08
N ALA A 33 -15.53 4.91 0.79
CA ALA A 33 -15.47 3.91 1.84
C ALA A 33 -15.72 2.47 1.34
N GLU A 34 -15.85 2.27 0.03
CA GLU A 34 -16.20 1.00 -0.64
C GLU A 34 -17.37 0.23 0.01
N PRO A 35 -18.53 0.87 0.28
CA PRO A 35 -19.68 0.16 0.86
C PRO A 35 -20.28 -0.84 -0.14
N GLU A 36 -20.69 -2.00 0.36
CA GLU A 36 -21.44 -3.02 -0.40
C GLU A 36 -22.91 -3.09 0.02
N THR A 37 -23.26 -2.49 1.16
CA THR A 37 -24.63 -2.43 1.69
C THR A 37 -25.10 -1.01 1.94
N ILE A 38 -26.42 -0.78 1.93
CA ILE A 38 -27.00 0.53 2.21
C ILE A 38 -26.65 1.00 3.64
N THR A 39 -26.52 0.07 4.59
CA THR A 39 -26.11 0.38 5.98
C THR A 39 -24.67 0.88 6.05
N GLU A 40 -23.75 0.24 5.32
CA GLU A 40 -22.37 0.71 5.22
C GLU A 40 -22.30 2.08 4.54
N LEU A 41 -23.06 2.29 3.46
CA LEU A 41 -23.13 3.60 2.80
C LEU A 41 -23.63 4.69 3.77
N GLY A 42 -24.65 4.40 4.58
CA GLY A 42 -25.15 5.32 5.58
C GLY A 42 -24.12 5.65 6.66
N SER A 43 -23.33 4.65 7.08
CA SER A 43 -22.25 4.85 8.06
C SER A 43 -21.10 5.67 7.45
N ALA A 44 -20.73 5.38 6.20
CA ALA A 44 -19.71 6.11 5.44
C ALA A 44 -20.11 7.56 5.16
N LEU A 45 -21.41 7.84 4.98
CA LEU A 45 -21.92 9.20 4.75
C LEU A 45 -21.56 10.16 5.89
N ALA A 46 -21.43 9.68 7.13
CA ALA A 46 -21.03 10.48 8.28
C ALA A 46 -19.68 11.20 8.08
N ARG A 47 -18.81 10.67 7.19
CA ARG A 47 -17.52 11.26 6.83
C ARG A 47 -17.62 12.58 6.06
N TYR A 48 -18.78 12.84 5.45
CA TYR A 48 -19.06 14.02 4.62
C TYR A 48 -20.26 14.82 5.13
N HIS A 49 -21.20 14.14 5.78
CA HIS A 49 -22.41 14.72 6.32
C HIS A 49 -22.65 14.16 7.72
N ARG A 50 -22.27 14.93 8.75
CA ARG A 50 -22.48 14.53 10.15
C ARG A 50 -23.99 14.34 10.41
N PRO A 51 -24.40 13.20 10.98
CA PRO A 51 -25.82 12.95 11.23
C PRO A 51 -26.38 13.88 12.30
N ALA A 52 -27.61 14.35 12.10
CA ALA A 52 -28.37 15.14 13.07
C ALA A 52 -29.04 14.20 14.10
N GLY A 53 -28.24 13.61 14.99
CA GLY A 53 -28.70 12.65 16.02
C GLY A 53 -28.69 11.19 15.56
N ASP A 54 -29.48 10.34 16.23
CA ASP A 54 -29.45 8.87 16.07
C ASP A 54 -30.32 8.34 14.90
N ILE A 55 -30.83 9.23 14.04
CA ILE A 55 -31.70 8.84 12.93
C ILE A 55 -30.82 8.37 11.77
N SER A 56 -31.08 7.16 11.25
CA SER A 56 -30.43 6.68 10.02
C SER A 56 -30.57 7.71 8.89
N PRO A 57 -29.51 8.01 8.12
CA PRO A 57 -29.56 9.02 7.05
C PRO A 57 -30.60 8.70 5.97
N PHE A 58 -31.03 7.44 5.89
CA PHE A 58 -32.04 6.98 4.94
C PHE A 58 -33.33 6.52 5.63
N GLY A 59 -33.55 6.86 6.91
CA GLY A 59 -34.69 6.38 7.69
C GLY A 59 -36.08 6.82 7.17
N TRP A 60 -36.13 7.84 6.32
CA TRP A 60 -37.35 8.32 5.66
C TRP A 60 -37.52 7.79 4.23
N PHE A 61 -36.60 6.96 3.72
CA PHE A 61 -36.71 6.38 2.39
C PHE A 61 -37.75 5.24 2.39
N CYS A 62 -38.44 5.09 1.27
CA CYS A 62 -39.38 3.99 1.06
C CYS A 62 -38.63 2.76 0.56
N ILE A 63 -38.89 1.60 1.17
CA ILE A 63 -38.44 0.31 0.65
C ILE A 63 -39.33 -0.05 -0.55
N ASN A 64 -38.71 -0.32 -1.69
CA ASN A 64 -39.41 -0.69 -2.92
C ASN A 64 -38.91 -2.06 -3.42
N SER A 65 -39.77 -2.77 -4.13
CA SER A 65 -39.39 -4.00 -4.85
C SER A 65 -38.74 -3.72 -6.20
N GLU A 66 -38.96 -2.51 -6.74
CA GLU A 66 -38.46 -2.05 -8.02
C GLU A 66 -37.92 -0.61 -7.88
N LEU A 67 -37.13 -0.17 -8.86
CA LEU A 67 -36.60 1.20 -8.90
C LEU A 67 -37.73 2.21 -9.14
N ASP A 68 -37.70 3.31 -8.40
CA ASP A 68 -38.52 4.48 -8.67
C ASP A 68 -37.86 5.32 -9.76
N LYS A 69 -38.33 5.15 -10.99
CA LYS A 69 -37.75 5.80 -12.19
C LYS A 69 -38.28 7.21 -12.43
N GLU A 70 -39.24 7.69 -11.64
CA GLU A 70 -39.79 9.02 -11.85
C GLU A 70 -38.79 10.08 -11.38
N PRO A 71 -38.25 10.94 -12.28
CA PRO A 71 -37.34 11.99 -11.88
C PRO A 71 -38.07 13.01 -11.02
N TRP A 72 -37.32 13.65 -10.12
CA TRP A 72 -37.86 14.71 -9.26
C TRP A 72 -37.15 16.01 -9.55
N ASP A 73 -37.88 17.10 -9.76
CA ASP A 73 -37.37 18.48 -9.93
C ASP A 73 -36.08 18.59 -10.78
N ALA A 74 -34.90 18.45 -10.16
CA ALA A 74 -33.60 18.54 -10.81
C ALA A 74 -33.06 17.21 -11.40
N GLY A 75 -33.76 16.08 -11.25
CA GLY A 75 -33.44 14.81 -11.92
C GLY A 75 -33.58 13.54 -11.07
N ILE A 76 -32.84 12.50 -11.46
CA ILE A 76 -32.77 11.19 -10.79
C ILE A 76 -31.32 10.70 -10.72
N ALA A 77 -30.98 10.04 -9.62
CA ALA A 77 -29.73 9.31 -9.43
C ALA A 77 -29.99 7.90 -8.91
N ILE A 78 -29.20 6.94 -9.36
CA ILE A 78 -29.17 5.55 -8.90
C ILE A 78 -27.76 5.23 -8.42
N ILE A 79 -27.65 4.68 -7.21
CA ILE A 79 -26.43 4.07 -6.69
C ILE A 79 -26.73 2.58 -6.47
N ASP A 80 -26.08 1.73 -7.26
CA ASP A 80 -26.18 0.28 -7.16
C ASP A 80 -24.87 -0.28 -6.62
N LEU A 81 -24.86 -0.54 -5.31
CA LEU A 81 -23.68 -1.00 -4.57
C LEU A 81 -23.25 -2.39 -5.04
N ALA A 82 -24.20 -3.30 -5.23
CA ALA A 82 -23.92 -4.67 -5.68
C ALA A 82 -23.31 -4.73 -7.08
N ALA A 83 -23.68 -3.78 -7.97
CA ALA A 83 -23.11 -3.66 -9.31
C ALA A 83 -21.90 -2.71 -9.41
N ARG A 84 -21.60 -1.95 -8.34
CA ARG A 84 -20.74 -0.75 -8.36
C ARG A 84 -21.02 0.15 -9.55
N ILE A 85 -22.26 0.61 -9.67
CA ILE A 85 -22.71 1.54 -10.71
C ILE A 85 -23.31 2.79 -10.06
N VAL A 86 -22.96 3.95 -10.60
CA VAL A 86 -23.65 5.21 -10.39
C VAL A 86 -24.26 5.64 -11.72
N ALA A 87 -25.56 5.91 -11.75
CA ALA A 87 -26.24 6.44 -12.93
C ALA A 87 -27.01 7.70 -12.57
N SER A 88 -26.95 8.73 -13.40
CA SER A 88 -27.60 10.00 -13.11
C SER A 88 -28.12 10.68 -14.36
N GLU A 89 -29.36 11.15 -14.29
CA GLU A 89 -29.97 12.09 -15.23
C GLU A 89 -30.33 13.36 -14.43
N SER A 90 -29.32 14.14 -14.06
CA SER A 90 -29.48 15.34 -13.24
C SER A 90 -29.02 16.61 -13.95
N THR A 91 -29.79 17.67 -13.73
CA THR A 91 -29.45 19.05 -14.11
C THR A 91 -28.77 19.82 -12.98
N TYR A 92 -28.66 19.24 -11.77
CA TYR A 92 -28.05 19.87 -10.60
C TYR A 92 -26.51 19.74 -10.62
N SER A 93 -26.00 18.51 -10.63
CA SER A 93 -24.57 18.21 -10.62
C SER A 93 -24.24 17.07 -11.58
N LYS A 94 -23.03 17.11 -12.14
CA LYS A 94 -22.46 15.98 -12.89
C LYS A 94 -21.69 15.12 -11.90
N LEU A 95 -22.25 13.96 -11.55
CA LEU A 95 -21.61 12.99 -10.67
C LEU A 95 -20.38 12.39 -11.38
N GLY A 96 -19.31 12.15 -10.63
CA GLY A 96 -18.06 11.61 -11.16
C GLY A 96 -17.27 10.80 -10.14
N PRO A 97 -16.22 10.09 -10.59
CA PRO A 97 -15.41 9.22 -9.73
C PRO A 97 -14.47 9.99 -8.79
N GLN A 98 -14.37 11.30 -8.93
CA GLN A 98 -13.55 12.16 -8.08
C GLN A 98 -14.17 13.55 -8.02
N GLY A 99 -13.96 14.26 -6.92
CA GLY A 99 -14.47 15.60 -6.74
C GLY A 99 -14.27 16.11 -5.32
N GLU A 100 -15.05 17.12 -4.97
CA GLU A 100 -15.13 17.67 -3.63
C GLU A 100 -16.60 17.86 -3.23
N VAL A 101 -16.86 17.78 -1.93
CA VAL A 101 -18.18 18.11 -1.36
C VAL A 101 -17.98 19.01 -0.15
N SER A 102 -18.89 19.96 0.05
CA SER A 102 -18.91 20.75 1.28
C SER A 102 -19.32 19.88 2.45
N TYR A 103 -18.50 19.83 3.49
CA TYR A 103 -18.81 19.10 4.70
C TYR A 103 -20.05 19.69 5.39
N HIS A 104 -20.95 18.82 5.84
CA HIS A 104 -22.11 19.22 6.62
C HIS A 104 -21.90 18.83 8.10
N ASP A 105 -22.00 19.78 9.02
CA ASP A 105 -21.72 19.57 10.46
C ASP A 105 -22.92 19.03 11.25
N GLY A 106 -23.98 18.65 10.53
CA GLY A 106 -25.26 18.18 11.07
C GLY A 106 -26.27 19.30 11.31
N VAL A 107 -25.85 20.56 11.24
CA VAL A 107 -26.72 21.75 11.32
C VAL A 107 -26.78 22.46 9.96
N CYS A 108 -25.63 22.67 9.33
CA CYS A 108 -25.55 23.29 8.01
C CYS A 108 -24.32 22.83 7.22
N ALA A 109 -24.29 23.15 5.93
CA ALA A 109 -23.09 23.05 5.13
C ALA A 109 -22.04 24.06 5.66
N THR A 110 -20.81 23.59 5.82
CA THR A 110 -19.64 24.39 6.18
C THR A 110 -18.89 24.86 4.94
N ASP A 111 -17.89 25.71 5.11
CA ASP A 111 -16.95 26.12 4.06
C ASP A 111 -15.80 25.13 3.84
N ILE A 112 -15.79 24.01 4.57
CA ILE A 112 -14.78 22.96 4.46
C ILE A 112 -15.11 22.06 3.27
N SER A 113 -14.29 22.11 2.22
CA SER A 113 -14.34 21.15 1.11
C SER A 113 -13.61 19.86 1.48
N ILE A 114 -14.30 18.73 1.36
CA ILE A 114 -13.70 17.40 1.51
C ILE A 114 -13.59 16.75 0.14
N PHE A 115 -12.36 16.46 -0.25
CA PHE A 115 -12.05 15.76 -1.49
C PHE A 115 -12.39 14.27 -1.38
N TYR A 116 -12.75 13.68 -2.50
CA TYR A 116 -12.96 12.24 -2.62
C TYR A 116 -12.46 11.75 -3.98
N ARG A 117 -12.07 10.48 -3.98
CA ARG A 117 -11.80 9.67 -5.15
C ARG A 117 -12.43 8.31 -4.90
N LEU A 118 -13.00 7.70 -5.93
CA LEU A 118 -13.54 6.35 -5.87
C LEU A 118 -12.55 5.36 -6.48
N PRO A 119 -12.58 4.07 -6.09
CA PRO A 119 -11.85 3.04 -6.81
C PRO A 119 -12.28 2.97 -8.28
N ASP A 120 -11.34 2.60 -9.15
CA ASP A 120 -11.56 2.57 -10.60
C ASP A 120 -12.60 1.54 -11.06
N ASP A 121 -13.04 0.64 -10.18
CA ASP A 121 -14.06 -0.37 -10.48
C ASP A 121 -15.50 0.16 -10.35
N TRP A 122 -15.72 1.44 -10.03
CA TRP A 122 -17.03 2.09 -10.13
C TRP A 122 -17.34 2.55 -11.55
N LEU A 123 -18.51 2.14 -12.08
CA LEU A 123 -18.97 2.53 -13.40
C LEU A 123 -19.95 3.71 -13.30
N PHE A 124 -19.65 4.81 -13.99
CA PHE A 124 -20.53 5.99 -14.08
C PHE A 124 -21.27 6.00 -15.42
N LEU A 125 -22.59 6.16 -15.37
CA LEU A 125 -23.48 6.17 -16.53
C LEU A 125 -24.32 7.45 -16.55
N ASP A 126 -24.55 7.96 -17.76
CA ASP A 126 -25.25 9.24 -17.97
C ASP A 126 -26.76 9.07 -18.19
N SER A 127 -27.28 7.84 -18.14
CA SER A 127 -28.73 7.58 -18.27
C SER A 127 -29.20 6.34 -17.51
N ILE A 128 -30.49 6.34 -17.17
CA ILE A 128 -31.17 5.21 -16.51
C ILE A 128 -31.26 4.01 -17.47
N GLU A 129 -31.45 4.26 -18.77
CA GLU A 129 -31.46 3.22 -19.80
C GLU A 129 -30.12 2.45 -19.86
N GLN A 130 -28.98 3.17 -19.83
CA GLN A 130 -27.66 2.55 -19.79
C GLN A 130 -27.48 1.68 -18.54
N TYR A 131 -27.96 2.17 -17.39
CA TYR A 131 -27.92 1.42 -16.13
C TYR A 131 -28.68 0.10 -16.23
N GLU A 132 -29.89 0.10 -16.79
CA GLU A 132 -30.68 -1.12 -16.97
C GLU A 132 -29.97 -2.14 -17.87
N GLY A 133 -29.29 -1.66 -18.92
CA GLY A 133 -28.52 -2.53 -19.81
C GLY A 133 -27.24 -3.11 -19.19
N ALA A 134 -26.65 -2.44 -18.19
CA ALA A 134 -25.34 -2.81 -17.63
C ALA A 134 -25.41 -3.58 -16.30
N ARG A 135 -26.43 -3.32 -15.45
CA ARG A 135 -26.43 -3.77 -14.05
C ARG A 135 -26.34 -5.29 -13.87
N ASP A 136 -27.05 -6.06 -14.68
CA ASP A 136 -27.12 -7.52 -14.50
C ASP A 136 -25.79 -8.18 -14.92
N ALA A 137 -25.19 -7.70 -16.01
CA ALA A 137 -23.87 -8.16 -16.46
C ALA A 137 -22.79 -7.85 -15.41
N ARG A 138 -22.80 -6.64 -14.84
CA ARG A 138 -21.85 -6.22 -13.80
C ARG A 138 -22.00 -7.00 -12.50
N ARG A 139 -23.23 -7.30 -12.08
CA ARG A 139 -23.49 -8.18 -10.94
C ARG A 139 -22.94 -9.59 -11.18
N VAL A 140 -23.16 -10.15 -12.37
CA VAL A 140 -22.61 -11.47 -12.74
C VAL A 140 -21.07 -11.45 -12.73
N GLU A 141 -20.45 -10.44 -13.32
CA GLU A 141 -18.99 -10.25 -13.33
C GLU A 141 -18.41 -10.22 -11.90
N ARG A 142 -19.03 -9.45 -11.01
CA ARG A 142 -18.61 -9.35 -9.60
C ARG A 142 -18.83 -10.65 -8.84
N LEU A 143 -19.91 -11.37 -9.10
CA LEU A 143 -20.14 -12.70 -8.51
C LEU A 143 -19.10 -13.73 -8.97
N LEU A 144 -18.55 -13.57 -10.18
CA LEU A 144 -17.47 -14.42 -10.70
C LEU A 144 -16.10 -14.07 -10.10
N THR A 145 -15.95 -12.87 -9.54
CA THR A 145 -14.70 -12.40 -8.90
C THR A 145 -14.96 -12.09 -7.43
N PRO A 146 -15.12 -13.12 -6.58
CA PRO A 146 -15.43 -12.90 -5.18
C PRO A 146 -14.29 -12.12 -4.49
N PRO A 147 -14.65 -11.27 -3.51
CA PRO A 147 -13.67 -10.57 -2.67
C PRO A 147 -12.69 -11.55 -2.02
N LEU A 148 -11.40 -11.23 -2.09
CA LEU A 148 -10.32 -12.04 -1.54
C LEU A 148 -9.80 -11.43 -0.24
N ASP A 149 -9.80 -12.20 0.84
CA ASP A 149 -9.16 -11.81 2.11
C ASP A 149 -7.66 -12.09 2.05
N ALA A 150 -6.93 -11.26 1.31
CA ALA A 150 -5.50 -11.44 1.04
C ALA A 150 -4.64 -11.50 2.31
N ARG A 151 -5.08 -10.84 3.40
CA ARG A 151 -4.36 -10.81 4.68
C ARG A 151 -4.23 -12.21 5.29
N THR A 152 -5.19 -13.10 5.05
CA THR A 152 -5.11 -14.51 5.50
C THR A 152 -4.00 -15.31 4.83
N ILE A 153 -3.49 -14.83 3.70
CA ILE A 153 -2.38 -15.45 2.95
C ILE A 153 -1.09 -14.73 3.30
N LEU A 154 -1.09 -13.40 3.21
CA LEU A 154 0.08 -12.55 3.46
C LEU A 154 0.55 -12.63 4.91
N TYR A 155 -0.35 -12.63 5.89
CA TYR A 155 -0.01 -12.72 7.32
C TYR A 155 -0.24 -14.12 7.90
N GLY A 156 -0.68 -15.10 7.10
CA GLY A 156 -1.14 -16.39 7.59
C GLY A 156 -0.19 -17.56 7.33
N PRO A 157 -0.70 -18.80 7.48
CA PRO A 157 0.07 -20.01 7.26
C PRO A 157 0.80 -20.09 5.91
N PRO A 158 0.24 -19.63 4.77
CA PRO A 158 0.94 -19.70 3.48
C PRO A 158 2.30 -18.98 3.45
N LEU A 159 2.40 -17.80 4.07
CA LEU A 159 3.68 -17.07 4.20
C LEU A 159 4.66 -17.88 5.08
N LEU A 160 4.20 -18.34 6.24
CA LEU A 160 5.06 -19.01 7.21
C LEU A 160 5.59 -20.34 6.68
N GLU A 161 4.74 -21.14 6.03
CA GLU A 161 5.15 -22.38 5.35
C GLU A 161 6.20 -22.12 4.27
N PHE A 162 6.03 -21.05 3.49
CA PHE A 162 7.03 -20.65 2.50
C PHE A 162 8.36 -20.33 3.17
N ILE A 163 8.38 -19.49 4.22
CA ILE A 163 9.60 -19.11 4.92
C ILE A 163 10.35 -20.34 5.43
N VAL A 164 9.65 -21.30 6.07
CA VAL A 164 10.30 -22.50 6.61
C VAL A 164 10.86 -23.40 5.50
N ARG A 165 10.06 -23.71 4.46
CA ARG A 165 10.49 -24.58 3.36
C ARG A 165 11.71 -24.04 2.64
N GLU A 166 11.74 -22.73 2.42
CA GLU A 166 12.80 -22.10 1.65
C GLU A 166 14.07 -21.88 2.46
N SER A 167 13.94 -21.58 3.75
CA SER A 167 15.09 -21.52 4.67
C SER A 167 15.78 -22.88 4.78
N TRP A 168 14.99 -23.97 4.88
CA TRP A 168 15.51 -25.34 4.95
C TRP A 168 16.22 -25.78 3.66
N SER A 169 15.65 -25.43 2.51
CA SER A 169 16.17 -25.83 1.20
C SER A 169 17.58 -25.28 0.95
N LEU A 170 17.86 -24.07 1.43
CA LEU A 170 19.18 -23.45 1.31
C LEU A 170 20.26 -24.13 2.15
N ASN A 171 19.90 -24.79 3.25
CA ASN A 171 20.87 -25.45 4.14
C ASN A 171 21.11 -26.91 3.82
N HIS A 172 20.20 -27.52 3.07
CA HIS A 172 20.29 -28.90 2.63
C HIS A 172 20.29 -28.92 1.11
N PRO A 173 21.32 -28.33 0.45
CA PRO A 173 21.41 -28.41 -1.00
C PRO A 173 21.39 -29.90 -1.35
N THR A 174 20.28 -30.33 -1.93
CA THR A 174 20.05 -31.74 -2.18
C THR A 174 21.13 -32.19 -3.15
N ALA A 175 22.00 -33.10 -2.70
CA ALA A 175 23.17 -33.60 -3.44
C ALA A 175 22.82 -34.29 -4.78
N ALA A 176 21.55 -34.31 -5.17
CA ALA A 176 21.04 -34.80 -6.45
C ALA A 176 21.10 -33.76 -7.57
N ALA A 177 21.42 -32.48 -7.30
CA ALA A 177 21.77 -31.51 -8.33
C ALA A 177 23.24 -31.70 -8.77
N GLY A 178 23.56 -32.88 -9.29
CA GLY A 178 24.80 -33.07 -10.04
C GLY A 178 24.73 -32.29 -11.34
N ASP A 179 25.67 -31.38 -11.57
CA ASP A 179 25.99 -30.75 -12.86
C ASP A 179 24.93 -29.86 -13.54
N CYS A 180 23.85 -29.45 -12.88
CA CYS A 180 23.04 -28.33 -13.38
C CYS A 180 23.54 -27.02 -12.78
N ASP A 181 24.53 -26.43 -13.45
CA ASP A 181 24.98 -25.04 -13.29
C ASP A 181 23.83 -24.10 -13.72
N ALA A 182 22.77 -24.07 -12.92
CA ALA A 182 21.66 -23.15 -13.06
C ALA A 182 21.98 -21.96 -12.16
N HIS A 183 22.72 -20.99 -12.71
CA HIS A 183 22.33 -19.61 -12.46
C HIS A 183 20.85 -19.52 -12.83
N PHE A 184 20.00 -19.62 -11.81
CA PHE A 184 18.57 -19.52 -11.97
C PHE A 184 18.32 -18.03 -12.27
N ASP A 185 18.36 -17.69 -13.55
CA ASP A 185 17.80 -16.45 -14.09
C ASP A 185 16.30 -16.46 -13.77
N VAL A 186 15.95 -16.10 -12.53
CA VAL A 186 14.58 -15.71 -12.16
C VAL A 186 14.10 -14.61 -13.13
N GLU A 187 15.04 -13.86 -13.72
CA GLU A 187 14.83 -12.72 -14.61
C GLU A 187 14.33 -13.04 -16.03
N ARG A 188 14.39 -14.30 -16.52
CA ARG A 188 14.01 -14.62 -17.91
C ARG A 188 12.75 -15.46 -18.10
N SER A 189 12.17 -16.01 -17.04
CA SER A 189 10.99 -16.90 -17.16
C SER A 189 9.64 -16.21 -16.98
N LEU A 190 9.61 -14.87 -16.80
CA LEU A 190 8.39 -14.08 -16.91
C LEU A 190 8.13 -13.76 -18.39
N THR A 191 7.82 -14.77 -19.21
CA THR A 191 7.07 -14.48 -20.44
C THR A 191 5.70 -13.98 -19.99
N PRO A 192 5.22 -12.81 -20.44
CA PRO A 192 3.88 -12.36 -20.10
C PRO A 192 2.90 -13.43 -20.56
N HIS A 193 2.16 -14.01 -19.61
CA HIS A 193 0.94 -14.73 -19.96
C HIS A 193 0.10 -13.73 -20.74
N PRO A 194 -0.40 -14.06 -21.95
CA PRO A 194 -1.38 -13.21 -22.58
C PRO A 194 -2.57 -13.15 -21.62
N HIS A 195 -2.76 -12.00 -20.96
CA HIS A 195 -4.06 -11.68 -20.41
C HIS A 195 -5.03 -11.86 -21.57
N GLU A 196 -5.92 -12.86 -21.45
CA GLU A 196 -7.11 -12.91 -22.29
C GLU A 196 -7.77 -11.54 -22.14
N PRO A 197 -8.00 -10.80 -23.25
CA PRO A 197 -8.78 -9.59 -23.15
C PRO A 197 -10.16 -10.01 -22.65
N ALA A 198 -10.50 -9.59 -21.43
CA ALA A 198 -11.88 -9.57 -20.98
C ALA A 198 -12.71 -8.99 -22.14
N LEU A 199 -13.68 -9.76 -22.60
CA LEU A 199 -14.57 -9.43 -23.71
C LEU A 199 -15.03 -7.99 -23.57
N ALA A 200 -14.43 -7.11 -24.38
CA ALA A 200 -14.91 -5.76 -24.58
C ALA A 200 -16.29 -5.88 -25.24
N ALA A 201 -17.34 -5.78 -24.42
CA ALA A 201 -18.65 -5.43 -24.91
C ALA A 201 -18.51 -4.08 -25.64
N THR A 202 -18.74 -4.10 -26.94
CA THR A 202 -18.74 -2.94 -27.82
C THR A 202 -19.90 -2.02 -27.47
N ALA A 203 -19.74 -1.23 -26.41
CA ALA A 203 -20.44 0.04 -26.25
C ALA A 203 -19.57 1.12 -26.91
N GLY A 204 -20.09 1.76 -27.96
CA GLY A 204 -19.39 2.82 -28.68
C GLY A 204 -19.11 4.02 -27.78
N ILE A 205 -17.88 4.12 -27.28
CA ILE A 205 -17.37 5.29 -26.58
C ILE A 205 -16.80 6.25 -27.62
N SER A 206 -17.35 7.47 -27.61
CA SER A 206 -16.96 8.62 -28.45
C SER A 206 -15.51 9.04 -28.18
N PRO A 207 -14.75 9.55 -29.18
CA PRO A 207 -13.33 9.84 -28.99
C PRO A 207 -13.09 11.15 -28.22
N ALA A 208 -12.22 11.02 -27.21
CA ALA A 208 -11.21 11.98 -26.77
C ALA A 208 -11.63 13.46 -26.61
N VAL A 209 -12.06 13.81 -25.39
CA VAL A 209 -11.81 15.15 -24.84
C VAL A 209 -10.38 15.15 -24.28
N ALA A 210 -9.49 15.86 -24.94
CA ALA A 210 -8.17 16.17 -24.43
C ALA A 210 -8.31 16.86 -23.06
N LYS A 211 -7.75 16.26 -22.01
CA LYS A 211 -7.65 16.87 -20.68
C LYS A 211 -6.65 18.03 -20.75
N PRO A 212 -7.03 19.28 -20.46
CA PRO A 212 -6.05 20.25 -20.01
C PRO A 212 -5.82 19.95 -18.53
N PHE A 213 -4.73 19.26 -18.21
CA PHE A 213 -4.16 19.37 -16.87
C PHE A 213 -3.58 20.78 -16.78
N GLY A 214 -4.27 21.65 -16.05
CA GLY A 214 -3.64 22.85 -15.52
C GLY A 214 -2.67 22.41 -14.44
N ASP A 215 -1.41 22.84 -14.56
CA ASP A 215 -0.39 22.78 -13.53
C ASP A 215 -0.87 23.58 -12.29
N HIS A 216 -1.74 22.99 -11.50
CA HIS A 216 -1.87 23.33 -10.09
C HIS A 216 -0.93 22.41 -9.33
N GLN A 217 0.36 22.75 -9.36
CA GLN A 217 1.24 22.46 -8.24
C GLN A 217 0.60 23.10 -7.01
N SER A 218 -0.18 22.31 -6.28
CA SER A 218 -0.57 22.59 -4.92
C SER A 218 0.73 22.60 -4.11
N MET A 219 1.31 23.79 -3.94
CA MET A 219 2.37 24.03 -2.97
C MET A 219 1.77 23.96 -1.57
N VAL A 220 1.46 22.74 -1.12
CA VAL A 220 1.48 22.45 0.31
C VAL A 220 2.89 21.91 0.57
N PRO A 221 3.70 22.55 1.41
CA PRO A 221 4.96 21.96 1.82
C PRO A 221 4.61 20.73 2.67
N THR A 222 4.67 19.54 2.07
CA THR A 222 4.90 18.32 2.85
C THR A 222 6.31 18.49 3.42
N LEU A 223 6.41 19.01 4.63
CA LEU A 223 7.62 18.92 5.43
C LEU A 223 7.81 17.43 5.75
N ILE A 224 8.44 16.71 4.82
CA ILE A 224 8.94 15.35 5.04
C ILE A 224 10.15 15.51 5.96
N GLY A 225 9.88 15.51 7.26
CA GLY A 225 10.90 15.48 8.29
C GLY A 225 11.41 14.05 8.45
N TYR A 226 12.60 13.78 7.91
CA TYR A 226 13.34 12.57 8.25
C TYR A 226 13.81 12.69 9.71
N ASN A 227 13.24 11.88 10.60
CA ASN A 227 13.94 11.43 11.80
C ASN A 227 14.73 10.18 11.43
N SER A 228 15.89 10.37 10.79
CA SER A 228 16.99 9.42 10.98
C SER A 228 17.57 9.74 12.35
N SER A 229 16.87 9.32 13.41
CA SER A 229 17.45 9.34 14.74
C SER A 229 18.65 8.40 14.70
N ALA A 230 19.84 8.98 14.86
CA ALA A 230 21.03 8.24 15.23
C ALA A 230 20.63 7.29 16.36
N THR A 231 20.58 5.99 16.05
CA THR A 231 20.36 4.93 17.02
C THR A 231 21.41 5.12 18.11
N SER A 232 20.96 5.50 19.31
CA SER A 232 21.86 5.55 20.45
C SER A 232 22.24 4.11 20.75
N ASP A 233 23.51 3.79 20.55
CA ASP A 233 24.16 2.51 20.86
C ASP A 233 23.84 2.08 22.29
N ARG A 234 22.73 1.36 22.45
CA ARG A 234 22.50 0.51 23.60
C ARG A 234 22.93 -0.86 23.14
N GLU A 235 24.24 -1.07 23.23
CA GLU A 235 24.91 -2.37 23.06
C GLU A 235 24.20 -3.41 23.95
N VAL A 236 23.19 -4.05 23.40
CA VAL A 236 23.00 -5.47 23.69
C VAL A 236 24.28 -6.08 23.14
N GLU A 237 25.17 -6.56 24.00
CA GLU A 237 26.34 -7.38 23.66
C GLU A 237 25.87 -8.70 23.01
N ASN A 238 25.15 -8.60 21.90
CA ASN A 238 25.07 -9.65 20.93
C ASN A 238 26.42 -9.58 20.25
N LYS A 239 27.28 -10.59 20.46
CA LYS A 239 28.58 -10.70 19.81
C LYS A 239 28.35 -10.70 18.29
N GLN A 240 28.32 -9.51 17.72
CA GLN A 240 28.35 -9.28 16.29
C GLN A 240 29.58 -10.04 15.80
N SER A 241 29.36 -10.98 14.88
CA SER A 241 30.47 -11.72 14.29
C SER A 241 31.47 -10.72 13.74
N ASP A 242 32.76 -10.85 14.09
CA ASP A 242 33.85 -9.98 13.60
C ASP A 242 34.07 -10.06 12.08
N ASP A 243 33.17 -10.72 11.33
CA ASP A 243 33.24 -10.95 9.89
C ASP A 243 32.07 -10.23 9.18
N PRO A 244 32.29 -9.00 8.67
CA PRO A 244 31.26 -8.22 7.98
C PRO A 244 30.75 -8.91 6.70
N ASP A 245 31.57 -9.75 6.06
CA ASP A 245 31.20 -10.40 4.79
C ASP A 245 30.08 -11.45 4.99
N GLN A 246 29.98 -12.03 6.19
CA GLN A 246 28.91 -13.00 6.50
C GLN A 246 27.55 -12.33 6.68
N ASP A 247 27.51 -11.13 7.28
CA ASP A 247 26.26 -10.39 7.47
C ASP A 247 25.68 -9.94 6.11
N ASP A 248 26.55 -9.45 5.21
CA ASP A 248 26.16 -9.05 3.86
C ASP A 248 25.64 -10.23 3.04
N THR A 249 26.28 -11.40 3.13
CA THR A 249 25.82 -12.61 2.44
C THR A 249 24.44 -13.05 2.94
N LEU A 250 24.21 -13.00 4.26
CA LEU A 250 22.92 -13.37 4.84
C LEU A 250 21.83 -12.36 4.48
N ARG A 251 22.13 -11.06 4.50
CA ARG A 251 21.23 -9.99 4.02
C ARG A 251 20.78 -10.25 2.58
N GLN A 252 21.71 -10.49 1.67
CA GLN A 252 21.41 -10.79 0.26
C GLN A 252 20.52 -12.03 0.10
N GLN A 253 20.78 -13.09 0.87
CA GLN A 253 19.93 -14.29 0.83
C GLN A 253 18.51 -14.01 1.32
N ILE A 254 18.36 -13.21 2.38
CA ILE A 254 17.04 -12.80 2.89
C ILE A 254 16.31 -11.94 1.85
N SER A 255 17.01 -11.01 1.19
CA SER A 255 16.46 -10.19 0.11
C SER A 255 15.96 -11.06 -1.04
N LEU A 256 16.77 -12.03 -1.48
CA LEU A 256 16.39 -12.96 -2.54
C LEU A 256 15.15 -13.79 -2.16
N LEU A 257 15.08 -14.31 -0.94
CA LEU A 257 13.94 -15.09 -0.46
C LEU A 257 12.66 -14.26 -0.41
N HIS A 258 12.75 -13.05 0.13
CA HIS A 258 11.62 -12.13 0.22
C HIS A 258 11.17 -11.66 -1.16
N GLY A 259 12.10 -11.30 -2.04
CA GLY A 259 11.80 -10.91 -3.41
C GLY A 259 11.11 -12.02 -4.18
N ARG A 260 11.54 -13.28 -4.02
CA ARG A 260 10.84 -14.42 -4.61
C ARG A 260 9.43 -14.59 -4.05
N TRP A 261 9.20 -14.39 -2.75
CA TRP A 261 7.84 -14.40 -2.21
C TRP A 261 6.97 -13.34 -2.90
N LEU A 262 7.47 -12.11 -2.97
CA LEU A 262 6.72 -10.97 -3.51
C LEU A 262 6.40 -11.07 -4.99
N LEU A 263 7.30 -11.64 -5.79
CA LEU A 263 7.20 -11.68 -7.25
C LEU A 263 6.63 -13.00 -7.80
N THR A 264 6.41 -14.03 -6.98
CA THR A 264 5.90 -15.31 -7.46
C THR A 264 4.36 -15.29 -7.49
N PRO A 265 3.72 -15.46 -8.66
CA PRO A 265 2.27 -15.61 -8.76
C PRO A 265 1.76 -16.80 -7.95
N ARG A 266 0.61 -16.64 -7.27
CA ARG A 266 0.05 -17.69 -6.42
C ARG A 266 -1.39 -18.00 -6.75
N TYR A 267 -1.75 -19.28 -6.75
CA TYR A 267 -3.13 -19.71 -7.02
C TYR A 267 -4.12 -19.24 -5.93
N ASP A 268 -3.67 -19.17 -4.67
CA ASP A 268 -4.46 -18.70 -3.53
C ASP A 268 -4.70 -17.17 -3.58
N LEU A 269 -3.94 -16.46 -4.41
CA LEU A 269 -4.13 -15.06 -4.79
C LEU A 269 -4.72 -14.90 -6.21
N SER A 270 -5.46 -15.90 -6.69
CA SER A 270 -6.07 -15.90 -8.03
C SER A 270 -5.07 -15.71 -9.18
N GLY A 271 -3.85 -16.21 -9.01
CA GLY A 271 -2.76 -16.10 -9.99
C GLY A 271 -2.00 -14.76 -9.94
N GLN A 272 -2.29 -13.89 -8.97
CA GLN A 272 -1.51 -12.66 -8.75
C GLN A 272 -0.33 -12.93 -7.81
N SER A 273 0.71 -12.10 -7.91
CA SER A 273 1.80 -12.12 -6.94
C SER A 273 1.41 -11.34 -5.67
N PRO A 274 2.03 -11.63 -4.51
CA PRO A 274 1.85 -10.81 -3.31
C PRO A 274 2.10 -9.31 -3.54
N LYS A 275 3.09 -8.96 -4.37
CA LYS A 275 3.36 -7.57 -4.75
C LYS A 275 2.16 -6.93 -5.46
N ASP A 276 1.60 -7.60 -6.47
CA ASP A 276 0.44 -7.09 -7.22
C ASP A 276 -0.74 -6.78 -6.28
N ILE A 277 -0.99 -7.68 -5.32
CA ILE A 277 -2.08 -7.55 -4.35
C ILE A 277 -1.86 -6.36 -3.41
N LEU A 278 -0.64 -6.21 -2.89
CA LEU A 278 -0.31 -5.10 -1.99
C LEU A 278 -0.36 -3.75 -2.73
N LEU A 279 0.05 -3.67 -4.01
CA LEU A 279 0.04 -2.43 -4.79
C LEU A 279 -1.29 -2.11 -5.51
N ALA A 280 -2.22 -3.06 -5.59
CA ALA A 280 -3.43 -2.93 -6.41
C ALA A 280 -4.26 -1.67 -6.11
N LYS A 281 -4.33 -1.26 -4.84
CA LYS A 281 -5.10 -0.09 -4.38
C LYS A 281 -4.29 0.90 -3.52
N GLN A 282 -2.96 0.80 -3.49
CA GLN A 282 -2.12 1.64 -2.63
C GLN A 282 -2.39 3.13 -2.81
N ASP A 283 -2.28 3.64 -4.03
CA ASP A 283 -2.54 5.06 -4.34
C ASP A 283 -3.92 5.54 -3.88
N PHE A 284 -4.92 4.65 -3.95
CA PHE A 284 -6.29 4.96 -3.54
C PHE A 284 -6.40 5.06 -2.02
N ILE A 285 -5.79 4.12 -1.28
CA ILE A 285 -5.77 4.15 0.19
C ILE A 285 -4.98 5.35 0.70
N ASP A 286 -3.82 5.62 0.11
CA ASP A 286 -2.95 6.73 0.51
C ASP A 286 -3.61 8.08 0.23
N TYR A 287 -4.26 8.21 -0.94
CA TYR A 287 -5.08 9.39 -1.23
C TYR A 287 -6.21 9.56 -0.22
N GLU A 288 -6.91 8.48 0.13
CA GLU A 288 -7.99 8.53 1.09
C GLU A 288 -7.50 8.99 2.47
N LEU A 289 -6.42 8.40 2.99
CA LEU A 289 -5.78 8.81 4.24
C LEU A 289 -5.33 10.27 4.20
N HIS A 290 -4.75 10.71 3.09
CA HIS A 290 -4.35 12.11 2.91
C HIS A 290 -5.56 13.06 3.00
N THR A 291 -6.67 12.76 2.31
CA THR A 291 -7.89 13.59 2.42
C THR A 291 -8.47 13.57 3.84
N ARG A 292 -8.33 12.46 4.57
CA ARG A 292 -8.74 12.36 5.98
C ARG A 292 -7.84 13.20 6.89
N SER A 293 -6.54 13.26 6.64
CA SER A 293 -5.62 14.17 7.33
C SER A 293 -6.01 15.62 7.09
N MET A 294 -6.28 16.01 5.85
CA MET A 294 -6.76 17.36 5.52
C MET A 294 -8.07 17.69 6.25
N GLN A 295 -9.03 16.77 6.23
CA GLN A 295 -10.30 16.94 6.95
C GLN A 295 -10.05 17.18 8.44
N TRP A 296 -9.20 16.36 9.07
CA TRP A 296 -8.87 16.50 10.49
C TRP A 296 -8.23 17.87 10.77
N SER A 297 -7.25 18.30 9.97
CA SER A 297 -6.62 19.61 10.13
C SER A 297 -7.63 20.77 10.03
N MET A 298 -8.63 20.67 9.16
CA MET A 298 -9.65 21.72 8.98
C MET A 298 -10.73 21.69 10.08
N GLN A 299 -11.09 20.51 10.59
CA GLN A 299 -12.17 20.35 11.56
C GLN A 299 -11.68 20.43 13.02
N GLY A 300 -10.40 20.18 13.28
CA GLY A 300 -9.83 20.08 14.62
C GLY A 300 -10.23 18.81 15.37
N GLU A 301 -10.89 17.86 14.71
CA GLU A 301 -11.32 16.57 15.26
C GLU A 301 -11.05 15.44 14.27
N GLY A 302 -10.81 14.23 14.79
CA GLY A 302 -10.55 13.05 13.97
C GLY A 302 -11.76 12.70 13.11
N PRO A 303 -11.55 12.33 11.83
CA PRO A 303 -12.65 11.98 10.94
C PRO A 303 -13.31 10.68 11.40
N PRO A 304 -14.61 10.47 11.08
CA PRO A 304 -15.27 9.20 11.35
C PRO A 304 -14.52 8.02 10.70
N CYS A 305 -14.23 6.99 11.50
CA CYS A 305 -13.57 5.77 11.05
C CYS A 305 -14.52 4.85 10.26
N LEU A 306 -13.95 3.96 9.45
CA LEU A 306 -14.71 2.83 8.92
C LEU A 306 -15.08 1.86 10.05
N ALA A 307 -16.24 1.22 9.91
CA ALA A 307 -16.65 0.16 10.83
C ALA A 307 -15.80 -1.11 10.59
N THR A 308 -15.42 -1.80 11.66
CA THR A 308 -14.57 -3.01 11.58
C THR A 308 -15.29 -4.24 11.04
N ASP A 309 -16.61 -4.19 10.92
CA ASP A 309 -17.43 -5.20 10.22
C ASP A 309 -17.73 -4.82 8.76
N SER A 310 -17.26 -3.66 8.30
CA SER A 310 -17.47 -3.22 6.93
C SER A 310 -16.68 -4.05 5.92
N PHE A 311 -17.22 -4.11 4.70
CA PHE A 311 -16.57 -4.73 3.56
C PHE A 311 -15.15 -4.20 3.33
N ALA A 312 -14.98 -2.89 3.31
CA ALA A 312 -13.71 -2.23 3.08
C ALA A 312 -12.67 -2.58 4.15
N TYR A 313 -13.04 -2.59 5.44
CA TYR A 313 -12.13 -2.97 6.50
C TYR A 313 -11.54 -4.38 6.28
N ARG A 314 -12.37 -5.31 5.80
CA ARG A 314 -11.97 -6.70 5.57
C ARG A 314 -11.22 -6.93 4.26
N PHE A 315 -11.71 -6.35 3.16
CA PHE A 315 -11.31 -6.72 1.79
C PHE A 315 -10.66 -5.58 1.00
N ALA A 316 -10.55 -4.36 1.54
CA ALA A 316 -9.80 -3.30 0.86
C ALA A 316 -8.31 -3.68 0.75
N GLY A 317 -7.64 -2.98 -0.16
CA GLY A 317 -6.21 -3.14 -0.37
C GLY A 317 -5.37 -2.63 0.80
N PHE A 318 -4.11 -2.38 0.49
CA PHE A 318 -3.07 -2.00 1.43
C PHE A 318 -2.65 -0.58 1.09
N GLY A 319 -2.49 0.28 2.09
CA GLY A 319 -1.81 1.56 1.91
C GLY A 319 -0.31 1.40 2.17
N THR A 320 0.40 2.51 2.12
CA THR A 320 1.85 2.51 2.29
C THR A 320 2.28 2.05 3.69
N HIS A 321 1.53 2.35 4.76
CA HIS A 321 1.94 1.90 6.09
C HIS A 321 1.88 0.39 6.23
N GLU A 322 0.78 -0.24 5.80
CA GLU A 322 0.66 -1.70 5.89
C GLU A 322 1.67 -2.39 4.97
N TRP A 323 1.97 -1.83 3.79
CA TRP A 323 3.04 -2.34 2.90
C TRP A 323 4.42 -2.33 3.59
N VAL A 324 4.81 -1.22 4.20
CA VAL A 324 6.13 -1.07 4.85
C VAL A 324 6.23 -1.98 6.08
N ILE A 325 5.19 -2.02 6.91
CA ILE A 325 5.16 -2.90 8.09
C ILE A 325 5.20 -4.37 7.66
N TYR A 326 4.49 -4.72 6.60
CA TYR A 326 4.53 -6.06 6.02
C TYR A 326 5.95 -6.43 5.59
N TYR A 327 6.66 -5.51 4.93
CA TYR A 327 8.04 -5.72 4.53
C TYR A 327 8.95 -6.05 5.71
N ASP A 328 8.91 -5.22 6.77
CA ASP A 328 9.73 -5.37 7.97
C ASP A 328 9.40 -6.66 8.72
N LEU A 329 8.11 -7.02 8.80
CA LEU A 329 7.67 -8.26 9.41
C LEU A 329 8.28 -9.48 8.70
N VAL A 330 8.19 -9.55 7.37
CA VAL A 330 8.73 -10.69 6.62
C VAL A 330 10.24 -10.78 6.78
N ARG A 331 10.95 -9.65 6.78
CA ARG A 331 12.38 -9.60 7.08
C ARG A 331 12.69 -10.15 8.46
N HIS A 332 11.97 -9.70 9.48
CA HIS A 332 12.12 -10.16 10.86
C HIS A 332 11.94 -11.68 10.97
N LEU A 333 10.94 -12.24 10.30
CA LEU A 333 10.67 -13.68 10.30
C LEU A 333 11.75 -14.48 9.57
N LEU A 334 12.21 -14.02 8.40
CA LEU A 334 13.30 -14.65 7.64
C LEU A 334 14.61 -14.66 8.43
N TRP A 335 14.99 -13.52 9.04
CA TRP A 335 16.16 -13.44 9.91
C TRP A 335 16.11 -14.47 11.05
N ASN A 336 14.97 -14.57 11.72
CA ASN A 336 14.77 -15.52 12.82
C ASN A 336 14.69 -16.98 12.38
N ALA A 337 14.25 -17.25 11.15
CA ALA A 337 14.29 -18.60 10.58
C ALA A 337 15.75 -19.03 10.32
N ARG A 338 16.57 -18.15 9.73
CA ARG A 338 17.97 -18.45 9.35
C ARG A 338 18.92 -18.52 10.55
N ASN A 339 18.80 -17.61 11.52
CA ASN A 339 19.70 -17.58 12.69
C ASN A 339 19.62 -18.86 13.55
N LYS A 340 18.44 -19.48 13.64
CA LYS A 340 18.26 -20.77 14.35
C LYS A 340 19.13 -21.88 13.76
N GLU A 341 19.32 -21.85 12.45
CA GLU A 341 20.03 -22.90 11.72
C GLU A 341 21.55 -22.76 11.88
N CYS A 342 22.06 -21.52 11.87
CA CYS A 342 23.46 -21.24 12.20
C CYS A 342 23.83 -21.70 13.62
N GLY A 343 22.94 -21.50 14.61
CA GLY A 343 23.14 -21.98 15.98
C GLY A 343 23.21 -23.51 16.11
N ARG A 344 22.48 -24.25 15.27
CA ARG A 344 22.54 -25.72 15.25
C ARG A 344 23.84 -26.25 14.65
N ILE A 345 24.41 -25.55 13.66
CA ILE A 345 25.67 -25.97 13.01
C ILE A 345 26.86 -25.81 13.96
N SER A 346 26.89 -24.73 14.75
CA SER A 346 27.98 -24.45 15.70
C SER A 346 27.98 -25.39 16.91
N GLU A 347 26.81 -25.85 17.39
CA GLU A 347 26.72 -26.84 18.47
C GLU A 347 26.98 -28.29 18.00
N GLY A 348 26.78 -28.58 16.71
CA GLY A 348 26.81 -29.94 16.16
C GLY A 348 28.17 -30.45 15.61
N LYS A 349 29.15 -29.58 15.33
CA LYS A 349 30.43 -29.99 14.70
C LYS A 349 31.64 -29.19 15.17
N LEU A 350 32.30 -29.68 16.22
CA LEU A 350 33.74 -29.51 16.40
C LEU A 350 34.55 -30.65 15.72
N GLY A 351 33.94 -31.37 14.77
CA GLY A 351 34.52 -32.53 14.12
C GLY A 351 34.37 -32.46 12.61
N ARG A 352 35.48 -32.10 11.94
CA ARG A 352 35.74 -32.21 10.49
C ARG A 352 35.34 -30.99 9.66
N VAL A 353 36.25 -30.03 9.63
CA VAL A 353 36.39 -29.02 8.56
C VAL A 353 36.66 -29.77 7.26
N VAL A 354 35.83 -29.55 6.24
CA VAL A 354 36.13 -29.89 4.85
C VAL A 354 36.47 -28.57 4.18
N GLU A 355 37.70 -28.44 3.67
CA GLU A 355 38.17 -27.25 2.96
C GLU A 355 37.33 -26.98 1.70
N PRO A 356 36.95 -25.73 1.42
CA PRO A 356 36.37 -25.34 0.15
C PRO A 356 37.49 -24.87 -0.79
N ASP A 357 37.93 -25.73 -1.71
CA ASP A 357 38.93 -25.36 -2.72
C ASP A 357 38.38 -25.58 -4.14
N LEU A 358 38.33 -24.47 -4.89
CA LEU A 358 38.47 -24.31 -6.34
C LEU A 358 37.49 -25.02 -7.29
N LEU A 359 36.51 -24.27 -7.83
CA LEU A 359 35.99 -24.49 -9.19
C LEU A 359 35.65 -23.15 -9.89
N LEU A 360 36.63 -22.62 -10.64
CA LEU A 360 36.42 -21.62 -11.70
C LEU A 360 36.93 -22.22 -13.02
N THR A 361 36.04 -22.83 -13.84
CA THR A 361 36.33 -23.08 -15.27
C THR A 361 35.08 -23.21 -16.14
N ARG A 362 34.91 -22.23 -17.03
CA ARG A 362 34.41 -22.24 -18.43
C ARG A 362 33.11 -22.97 -18.82
N ALA A 363 32.18 -22.15 -19.33
CA ALA A 363 30.90 -22.45 -19.98
C ALA A 363 30.98 -23.19 -21.33
N SER A 364 29.95 -23.98 -21.63
CA SER A 364 29.51 -24.36 -22.99
C SER A 364 28.02 -24.74 -23.02
N ASP A 365 27.28 -24.09 -23.93
CA ASP A 365 25.96 -24.35 -24.57
C ASP A 365 24.74 -24.92 -23.78
N PRO A 366 23.62 -24.16 -23.69
CA PRO A 366 22.33 -24.66 -23.23
C PRO A 366 21.37 -24.94 -24.40
N ALA A 367 21.12 -26.22 -24.71
CA ALA A 367 19.94 -26.61 -25.46
C ALA A 367 19.41 -27.95 -24.93
N SER A 368 18.10 -27.99 -24.65
CA SER A 368 17.25 -29.12 -24.25
C SER A 368 17.28 -29.58 -22.78
N VAL A 369 16.27 -29.14 -22.02
CA VAL A 369 15.85 -29.80 -20.76
C VAL A 369 14.46 -30.41 -20.97
N PRO A 370 14.27 -31.73 -20.75
CA PRO A 370 12.96 -32.37 -20.79
C PRO A 370 12.26 -32.25 -19.43
N HIS A 371 10.94 -31.99 -19.46
CA HIS A 371 10.06 -32.09 -18.28
C HIS A 371 10.07 -33.52 -17.74
N ALA A 372 10.77 -33.75 -16.62
CA ALA A 372 10.73 -35.01 -15.88
C ALA A 372 9.60 -34.97 -14.83
N PRO A 373 8.86 -36.08 -14.62
CA PRO A 373 7.77 -36.12 -13.66
C PRO A 373 8.29 -36.19 -12.22
N LEU A 374 7.76 -35.31 -11.37
CA LEU A 374 7.91 -35.30 -9.91
C LEU A 374 7.40 -36.62 -9.31
N SER A 375 8.28 -37.61 -9.15
CA SER A 375 7.96 -38.91 -8.54
C SER A 375 9.13 -39.47 -7.73
N ASP A 376 9.67 -38.67 -6.81
CA ASP A 376 10.44 -39.19 -5.67
C ASP A 376 9.93 -38.51 -4.40
N ALA A 377 8.87 -39.08 -3.83
CA ALA A 377 8.33 -38.68 -2.54
C ALA A 377 9.32 -39.09 -1.44
N ARG A 378 10.07 -38.12 -0.90
CA ARG A 378 10.78 -38.31 0.36
C ARG A 378 9.79 -38.65 1.49
N PRO A 379 10.23 -39.40 2.52
CA PRO A 379 9.34 -39.91 3.55
C PRO A 379 8.68 -38.79 4.38
N LEU A 380 7.40 -38.98 4.67
CA LEU A 380 6.50 -38.16 5.51
C LEU A 380 6.99 -37.87 6.96
N GLU A 381 8.24 -38.23 7.32
CA GLU A 381 8.80 -37.99 8.66
C GLU A 381 9.27 -36.53 8.88
N GLU A 382 9.35 -35.71 7.83
CA GLU A 382 9.74 -34.28 7.91
C GLU A 382 8.58 -33.34 8.31
N LEU A 383 7.33 -33.83 8.35
CA LEU A 383 6.15 -33.00 8.62
C LEU A 383 6.05 -32.44 10.06
N PRO A 384 6.36 -33.19 11.14
CA PRO A 384 6.22 -32.68 12.50
C PRO A 384 7.20 -31.53 12.83
N GLU A 385 8.38 -31.52 12.23
CA GLU A 385 9.34 -30.42 12.38
C GLU A 385 8.84 -29.16 11.68
N LEU A 386 8.16 -29.30 10.53
CA LEU A 386 7.64 -28.19 9.75
C LEU A 386 6.52 -27.48 10.51
N GLU A 387 5.56 -28.25 11.02
CA GLU A 387 4.45 -27.72 11.81
C GLU A 387 4.94 -27.02 13.09
N SER A 388 5.93 -27.60 13.78
CA SER A 388 6.52 -26.98 14.96
C SER A 388 7.23 -25.66 14.63
N GLU A 389 7.86 -25.56 13.47
CA GLU A 389 8.56 -24.34 13.08
C GLU A 389 7.60 -23.25 12.59
N VAL A 390 6.56 -23.63 11.82
CA VAL A 390 5.46 -22.71 11.46
C VAL A 390 4.80 -22.15 12.71
N ALA A 391 4.50 -22.99 13.71
CA ALA A 391 3.92 -22.54 14.98
C ALA A 391 4.86 -21.58 15.75
N ARG A 392 6.18 -21.78 15.67
CA ARG A 392 7.16 -20.88 16.27
C ARG A 392 7.17 -19.52 15.57
N LEU A 393 7.18 -19.49 14.23
CA LEU A 393 7.15 -18.26 13.46
C LEU A 393 5.83 -17.50 13.64
N GLU A 394 4.70 -18.22 13.77
CA GLU A 394 3.40 -17.61 14.08
C GLU A 394 3.45 -16.87 15.42
N LYS A 395 4.01 -17.50 16.45
CA LYS A 395 4.20 -16.86 17.76
C LYS A 395 5.09 -15.62 17.64
N LEU A 396 6.21 -15.71 16.93
CA LEU A 396 7.13 -14.59 16.75
C LEU A 396 6.48 -13.42 15.98
N LYS A 397 5.70 -13.73 14.94
CA LYS A 397 4.92 -12.76 14.17
C LYS A 397 3.95 -12.00 15.08
N THR A 398 3.17 -12.71 15.90
CA THR A 398 2.25 -12.11 16.86
C THR A 398 2.98 -11.23 17.86
N GLU A 399 4.08 -11.72 18.46
CA GLU A 399 4.88 -10.94 19.41
C GLU A 399 5.42 -9.66 18.78
N TRP A 400 5.93 -9.71 17.55
CA TRP A 400 6.45 -8.54 16.85
C TRP A 400 5.34 -7.52 16.53
N LEU A 401 4.19 -7.98 16.03
CA LEU A 401 3.06 -7.12 15.67
C LEU A 401 2.41 -6.44 16.89
N GLU A 402 2.43 -7.08 18.05
CA GLU A 402 1.76 -6.61 19.27
C GLU A 402 2.68 -5.81 20.22
N GLN A 403 3.98 -5.73 19.93
CA GLN A 403 4.94 -5.00 20.75
C GLN A 403 5.35 -3.67 20.12
N PRO A 404 5.62 -2.63 20.93
CA PRO A 404 6.25 -1.40 20.48
C PRO A 404 7.56 -1.66 19.72
N GLN A 405 7.69 -1.09 18.52
CA GLN A 405 8.93 -1.17 17.73
C GLN A 405 9.65 0.18 17.74
N GLU A 406 10.96 0.17 17.95
CA GLU A 406 11.80 1.36 17.98
C GLU A 406 11.78 2.10 16.64
N ASP A 407 11.86 1.34 15.53
CA ASP A 407 11.81 1.86 14.15
C ASP A 407 10.52 2.62 13.83
N TYR A 408 9.45 2.40 14.62
CA TYR A 408 8.17 3.11 14.49
C TYR A 408 7.95 4.15 15.62
N GLY A 409 9.04 4.61 16.24
CA GLY A 409 8.99 5.55 17.36
C GLY A 409 8.25 5.00 18.57
N GLY A 410 8.39 3.69 18.84
CA GLY A 410 7.70 3.00 19.94
C GLY A 410 6.22 2.71 19.70
N ARG A 411 5.76 2.77 18.44
CA ARG A 411 4.38 2.41 18.07
C ARG A 411 4.23 0.91 17.89
N ILE A 412 3.01 0.41 18.10
CA ILE A 412 2.66 -1.01 17.93
C ILE A 412 2.24 -1.23 16.46
N PRO A 413 2.94 -2.08 15.68
CA PRO A 413 2.66 -2.28 14.26
C PRO A 413 1.20 -2.66 13.96
N ALA A 414 0.61 -3.54 14.77
CA ALA A 414 -0.80 -3.94 14.60
C ALA A 414 -1.77 -2.76 14.70
N LEU A 415 -1.48 -1.74 15.53
CA LEU A 415 -2.32 -0.55 15.64
C LEU A 415 -2.15 0.39 14.44
N LEU A 416 -0.97 0.42 13.82
CA LEU A 416 -0.74 1.20 12.60
C LEU A 416 -1.52 0.60 11.42
N ILE A 417 -1.45 -0.73 11.27
CA ILE A 417 -2.25 -1.48 10.30
C ILE A 417 -3.75 -1.25 10.56
N GLU A 418 -4.19 -1.35 11.82
CA GLU A 418 -5.59 -1.12 12.18
C GLU A 418 -6.06 0.28 11.81
N ASN A 419 -5.29 1.31 12.16
CA ASN A 419 -5.59 2.71 11.83
C ASN A 419 -5.73 2.93 10.31
N GLU A 420 -4.82 2.37 9.51
CA GLU A 420 -4.92 2.43 8.06
C GLU A 420 -6.20 1.75 7.55
N ARG A 421 -6.52 0.56 8.06
CA ARG A 421 -7.73 -0.21 7.68
C ARG A 421 -9.03 0.48 8.04
N ILE A 422 -9.07 1.23 9.15
CA ILE A 422 -10.23 2.04 9.53
C ILE A 422 -10.20 3.45 8.94
N ARG A 423 -9.21 3.78 8.10
CA ARG A 423 -8.97 5.09 7.46
C ARG A 423 -8.80 6.24 8.44
N LEU A 424 -8.15 5.96 9.57
CA LEU A 424 -7.79 6.95 10.56
C LEU A 424 -6.32 7.35 10.39
N PRO A 425 -6.02 8.60 10.01
CA PRO A 425 -4.65 9.08 9.97
C PRO A 425 -3.96 8.98 11.33
N ILE A 426 -2.65 8.75 11.34
CA ILE A 426 -1.87 8.60 12.57
C ILE A 426 -1.45 9.98 13.05
N ALA A 427 -2.28 10.61 13.88
CA ALA A 427 -1.95 11.91 14.46
C ALA A 427 -0.70 11.83 15.36
N MET A 428 0.19 12.82 15.20
CA MET A 428 1.40 12.98 16.00
C MET A 428 1.11 13.80 17.24
N ARG A 429 1.85 13.51 18.32
CA ARG A 429 1.92 14.42 19.46
C ARG A 429 2.86 15.57 19.10
N GLY A 430 2.71 16.73 19.76
CA GLY A 430 3.57 17.88 19.49
C GLY A 430 5.07 17.54 19.60
N HIS A 431 5.49 16.80 20.62
CA HIS A 431 6.90 16.38 20.74
C HIS A 431 7.37 15.45 19.62
N ASP A 432 6.48 14.63 19.04
CA ASP A 432 6.84 13.78 17.90
C ASP A 432 7.10 14.61 16.64
N MET A 433 6.50 15.80 16.53
CA MET A 433 6.66 16.71 15.39
C MET A 433 8.00 17.49 15.44
N VAL A 434 8.73 17.42 16.55
CA VAL A 434 10.02 18.08 16.70
C VAL A 434 11.10 17.25 16.01
N ILE A 435 11.47 17.65 14.79
CA ILE A 435 12.58 17.05 14.05
C ILE A 435 13.92 17.48 14.67
N ASP A 436 14.06 18.76 14.98
CA ASP A 436 15.24 19.35 15.59
C ASP A 436 14.86 20.00 16.93
N THR A 437 15.36 19.43 18.03
CA THR A 437 15.07 19.91 19.39
C THR A 437 15.64 21.28 19.68
N GLU A 438 16.61 21.76 18.90
CA GLU A 438 17.23 23.07 19.05
C GLU A 438 16.62 24.12 18.10
N CYS A 439 15.79 23.70 17.13
CA CYS A 439 15.15 24.59 16.18
C CYS A 439 13.93 25.29 16.81
N PRO A 440 13.92 26.64 16.94
CA PRO A 440 12.79 27.36 17.53
C PRO A 440 11.48 27.19 16.75
N VAL A 441 11.55 26.95 15.44
CA VAL A 441 10.37 26.71 14.60
C VAL A 441 9.76 25.35 14.91
N CYS A 442 10.56 24.29 15.05
CA CYS A 442 10.08 22.96 15.43
C CYS A 442 9.46 22.97 16.83
N GLN A 443 10.09 23.64 17.79
CA GLN A 443 9.54 23.82 19.14
C GLN A 443 8.19 24.57 19.13
N MET A 444 8.06 25.61 18.30
CA MET A 444 6.82 26.37 18.15
C MET A 444 5.70 25.50 17.53
N MET A 445 6.00 24.75 16.47
CA MET A 445 5.04 23.83 15.85
C MET A 445 4.56 22.77 16.85
N ALA A 446 5.49 22.20 17.63
CA ALA A 446 5.17 21.26 18.69
C ALA A 446 4.26 21.87 19.76
N ALA A 447 4.56 23.09 20.22
CA ALA A 447 3.73 23.82 21.17
C ALA A 447 2.33 24.12 20.60
N ASN A 448 2.23 24.48 19.31
CA ASN A 448 0.95 24.69 18.64
C ASN A 448 0.11 23.41 18.60
N ALA A 449 0.73 22.28 18.28
CA ALA A 449 0.07 20.98 18.27
C ALA A 449 -0.38 20.53 19.66
N GLU A 450 0.41 20.78 20.71
CA GLU A 450 0.01 20.52 22.10
C GLU A 450 -1.17 21.38 22.57
N LEU A 451 -1.30 22.59 22.02
CA LEU A 451 -2.44 23.48 22.24
C LEU A 451 -3.66 23.12 21.37
N GLY A 452 -3.56 22.10 20.51
CA GLY A 452 -4.62 21.67 19.59
C GLY A 452 -4.89 22.67 18.46
N MET A 453 -3.96 23.58 18.17
CA MET A 453 -4.08 24.56 17.08
C MET A 453 -3.69 23.96 15.73
N GLU A 454 -2.86 22.92 15.73
CA GLU A 454 -2.39 22.19 14.55
C GLU A 454 -2.41 20.69 14.84
N VAL A 455 -2.49 19.88 13.79
CA VAL A 455 -2.39 18.42 13.88
C VAL A 455 -1.32 17.98 12.87
N GLY A 456 -0.23 17.39 13.37
CA GLY A 456 0.75 16.68 12.55
C GLY A 456 0.33 15.23 12.34
N PHE A 457 0.80 14.62 11.26
CA PHE A 457 0.51 13.23 10.94
C PHE A 457 1.77 12.47 10.63
N TRP A 458 1.90 11.28 11.22
CA TRP A 458 3.03 10.40 11.02
C TRP A 458 2.80 9.54 9.79
N HIS A 459 3.84 9.40 8.96
CA HIS A 459 3.78 8.66 7.71
C HIS A 459 5.00 7.74 7.57
N LEU A 460 4.82 6.56 6.95
CA LEU A 460 5.90 5.72 6.46
C LEU A 460 6.06 5.95 4.95
N ASP A 461 7.31 5.90 4.47
CA ASP A 461 7.63 6.12 3.04
C ASP A 461 8.36 4.94 2.38
N GLY A 462 8.80 3.94 3.17
CA GLY A 462 9.54 2.79 2.67
C GLY A 462 10.99 3.10 2.25
N SER A 463 11.54 4.24 2.65
CA SER A 463 12.90 4.66 2.28
C SER A 463 14.02 3.73 2.76
N HIS A 464 13.76 2.88 3.77
CA HIS A 464 14.71 1.88 4.27
C HIS A 464 14.57 0.51 3.61
N MET A 465 13.63 0.34 2.68
CA MET A 465 13.46 -0.89 1.93
C MET A 465 14.60 -1.08 0.92
N ASP A 466 14.88 -2.33 0.54
CA ASP A 466 15.86 -2.62 -0.50
C ASP A 466 15.45 -1.99 -1.84
N ASP A 467 16.43 -1.55 -2.64
CA ASP A 467 16.18 -0.86 -3.91
C ASP A 467 15.67 -1.78 -5.04
N ASP A 468 15.65 -3.11 -4.85
CA ASP A 468 15.23 -4.06 -5.89
C ASP A 468 13.78 -3.85 -6.33
N PHE A 469 13.48 -4.20 -7.59
CA PHE A 469 12.11 -4.16 -8.12
C PHE A 469 11.10 -4.86 -7.20
N ALA A 470 11.44 -5.96 -6.53
CA ALA A 470 10.49 -6.66 -5.67
C ALA A 470 9.91 -5.78 -4.54
N PHE A 471 10.66 -4.77 -4.10
CA PHE A 471 10.33 -3.94 -2.95
C PHE A 471 9.93 -2.51 -3.33
N SER A 472 10.00 -2.15 -4.62
CA SER A 472 9.54 -0.85 -5.09
C SER A 472 8.01 -0.74 -5.09
N ASP A 473 7.53 0.51 -4.99
CA ASP A 473 6.14 0.96 -5.18
C ASP A 473 5.66 0.85 -6.64
N LEU A 474 6.57 0.57 -7.57
CA LEU A 474 6.27 0.51 -8.99
C LEU A 474 5.69 -0.85 -9.38
N ARG A 475 4.64 -0.83 -10.21
CA ARG A 475 3.87 -2.03 -10.56
C ARG A 475 4.61 -2.89 -11.58
N THR A 476 5.35 -2.26 -12.49
CA THR A 476 6.03 -2.95 -13.59
C THR A 476 7.54 -2.82 -13.49
N ARG A 477 8.27 -3.83 -13.98
CA ARG A 477 9.73 -3.79 -13.98
C ARG A 477 10.24 -2.68 -14.89
N GLU A 478 9.54 -2.42 -15.99
CA GLU A 478 9.88 -1.39 -16.96
C GLU A 478 9.81 0.02 -16.34
N GLU A 479 8.79 0.31 -15.52
CA GLU A 479 8.69 1.57 -14.78
C GLU A 479 9.84 1.72 -13.78
N TRP A 480 10.20 0.65 -13.06
CA TRP A 480 11.30 0.66 -12.10
C TRP A 480 12.65 0.87 -12.77
N GLU A 481 12.95 0.14 -13.84
CA GLU A 481 14.18 0.34 -14.61
C GLU A 481 14.26 1.75 -15.23
N ALA A 482 13.11 2.36 -15.58
CA ALA A 482 13.08 3.74 -16.04
C ALA A 482 13.40 4.74 -14.91
N ARG A 483 12.80 4.56 -13.72
CA ARG A 483 13.09 5.40 -12.55
C ARG A 483 14.54 5.25 -12.10
N GLU A 484 15.12 4.05 -12.14
CA GLU A 484 16.53 3.84 -11.80
C GLU A 484 17.45 4.56 -12.79
N ARG A 485 17.20 4.48 -14.10
CA ARG A 485 17.95 5.28 -15.09
C ARG A 485 17.84 6.78 -14.82
N GLU A 486 16.65 7.29 -14.53
CA GLU A 486 16.47 8.71 -14.18
C GLU A 486 17.23 9.10 -12.90
N ARG A 487 17.26 8.22 -11.89
CA ARG A 487 18.02 8.41 -10.64
C ARG A 487 19.53 8.43 -10.89
N GLU A 488 20.03 7.51 -11.71
CA GLU A 488 21.43 7.45 -12.12
C GLU A 488 21.84 8.72 -12.89
N GLU A 489 21.04 9.13 -13.88
CA GLU A 489 21.27 10.37 -14.66
C GLU A 489 21.25 11.61 -13.76
N PHE A 490 20.30 11.70 -12.83
CA PHE A 490 20.22 12.79 -11.86
C PHE A 490 21.45 12.81 -10.94
N THR A 491 21.88 11.65 -10.46
CA THR A 491 23.05 11.52 -9.56
C THR A 491 24.34 11.91 -10.27
N GLU A 492 24.51 11.47 -11.52
CA GLU A 492 25.66 11.85 -12.34
C GLU A 492 25.70 13.37 -12.53
N LYS A 493 24.56 13.98 -12.92
CA LYS A 493 24.46 15.43 -13.10
C LYS A 493 24.73 16.19 -11.80
N PHE A 494 24.13 15.76 -10.70
CA PHE A 494 24.32 16.37 -9.39
C PHE A 494 25.79 16.34 -8.95
N ASN A 495 26.47 15.21 -9.13
CA ASN A 495 27.89 15.06 -8.81
C ASN A 495 28.76 15.98 -9.68
N GLN A 496 28.48 16.08 -10.99
CA GLN A 496 29.18 17.01 -11.88
C GLN A 496 29.03 18.47 -11.43
N GLU A 497 27.81 18.91 -11.11
CA GLU A 497 27.52 20.27 -10.64
C GLU A 497 28.17 20.55 -9.27
N TRP A 498 28.17 19.56 -8.37
CA TRP A 498 28.82 19.63 -7.06
C TRP A 498 30.34 19.78 -7.20
N GLU A 499 30.97 18.95 -8.04
CA GLU A 499 32.40 19.04 -8.33
C GLU A 499 32.79 20.38 -8.98
N GLU A 500 31.95 20.90 -9.89
CA GLU A 500 32.17 22.23 -10.47
C GLU A 500 32.09 23.33 -9.40
N ARG A 501 31.13 23.25 -8.47
CA ARG A 501 31.00 24.19 -7.35
C ARG A 501 32.23 24.12 -6.45
N GLN A 502 32.65 22.92 -6.04
CA GLN A 502 33.86 22.71 -5.24
C GLN A 502 35.10 23.28 -5.94
N ARG A 503 35.21 23.09 -7.26
CA ARG A 503 36.30 23.66 -8.06
C ARG A 503 36.27 25.19 -8.04
N ARG A 504 35.10 25.81 -8.23
CA ARG A 504 34.94 27.28 -8.18
C ARG A 504 35.26 27.86 -6.80
N GLU A 505 34.82 27.20 -5.73
CA GLU A 505 35.12 27.59 -4.36
C GLU A 505 36.62 27.49 -4.07
N SER A 506 37.26 26.39 -4.50
CA SER A 506 38.72 26.23 -4.33
C SER A 506 39.52 27.31 -5.07
N LEU A 507 39.10 27.69 -6.29
CA LEU A 507 39.73 28.77 -7.06
C LEU A 507 39.51 30.14 -6.40
N ALA A 508 38.30 30.44 -5.92
CA ALA A 508 38.00 31.69 -5.23
C ALA A 508 38.81 31.85 -3.94
N VAL A 509 39.06 30.75 -3.20
CA VAL A 509 39.94 30.77 -2.03
C VAL A 509 41.38 31.09 -2.44
N VAL A 510 41.90 30.48 -3.51
CA VAL A 510 43.25 30.77 -4.03
C VAL A 510 43.37 32.24 -4.44
N GLU A 511 42.42 32.77 -5.22
CA GLU A 511 42.39 34.17 -5.64
C GLU A 511 42.34 35.12 -4.42
N SER A 512 41.55 34.81 -3.40
CA SER A 512 41.48 35.62 -2.17
C SER A 512 42.78 35.63 -1.37
N VAL A 513 43.53 34.52 -1.37
CA VAL A 513 44.85 34.42 -0.71
C VAL A 513 45.91 35.19 -1.49
N GLU A 514 45.88 35.14 -2.82
CA GLU A 514 46.78 35.92 -3.68
C GLU A 514 46.54 37.43 -3.51
N GLU A 515 45.28 37.90 -3.52
CA GLU A 515 44.94 39.31 -3.29
C GLU A 515 45.37 39.79 -1.88
N PHE A 516 45.27 38.93 -0.87
CA PHE A 516 45.75 39.22 0.48
C PHE A 516 47.28 39.34 0.54
N LEU A 517 48.02 38.52 -0.21
CA LEU A 517 49.50 38.60 -0.26
C LEU A 517 49.99 39.83 -1.04
N ASP A 518 49.30 40.21 -2.11
CA ASP A 518 49.62 41.39 -2.91
C ASP A 518 49.36 42.70 -2.14
N THR A 519 48.32 42.74 -1.30
CA THR A 519 48.04 43.92 -0.45
C THR A 519 48.95 44.05 0.77
N ALA A 520 49.64 42.97 1.16
CA ALA A 520 50.57 42.96 2.29
C ALA A 520 52.01 43.35 1.92
N SER A 521 52.33 43.42 0.61
CA SER A 521 53.65 43.79 0.07
C SER A 521 53.73 45.28 -0.27
#